data_AF-N1PW78-F1
#
_entry.id   AF-N1PW78-F1
#
_cell.length_a   1.000
_cell.length_b   1.000
_cell.length_c   1.000
_cell.angle_alpha   90.00
_cell.angle_beta   90.00
_cell.angle_gamma   90.00
#
_symmetry.space_group_name_H-M   'P 1'
#
loop_
_entity.id
_entity.type
_entity.pdbx_description
1 polymer ?
#
loop_
_entity_poly.entity_id
_entity_poly.type
_entity_poly.pdbx_seq_one_letter_code
_entity_poly.pdbx_strand_id
1 'polypeptide(L)'
;MAAFPPGGTYFDGKKSFAQVPVNDSKDGGAISTTEFLEAAEALTGLFDILGPTAFKPVKSDMGGNIKKIRDRQLESPVDAETLQDLVRNELKTKKHIATEGLLWLTRGLDFTAQGLRHNLKHTDQELSVSFREAYGGTLKPHHSFAVKPVFSLAMSACPYRKDFYAKLGDDQPRVHKELDEWLQGLEKIVAILNTFTKSKEAQWK
;
A
#
# COMPACT_ATOMS: atom_id res chain seq x y z
N MET A 1 -17.76 -2.86 -20.75
CA MET A 1 -18.78 -2.62 -19.70
C MET A 1 -18.14 -1.74 -18.65
N ALA A 2 -18.84 -0.70 -18.17
CA ALA A 2 -18.38 0.06 -17.02
C ALA A 2 -18.15 -0.90 -15.85
N ALA A 3 -17.04 -0.74 -15.13
CA ALA A 3 -16.66 -1.65 -14.04
C ALA A 3 -17.59 -1.51 -12.82
N PHE A 4 -18.37 -0.43 -12.75
CA PHE A 4 -19.24 -0.06 -11.64
C PHE A 4 -20.62 0.39 -12.15
N PRO A 5 -21.66 0.39 -11.30
CA PRO A 5 -22.95 0.98 -11.63
C PRO A 5 -22.81 2.44 -12.09
N PRO A 6 -23.76 2.98 -12.88
CA PRO A 6 -23.72 4.39 -13.28
C PRO A 6 -23.50 5.34 -12.10
N GLY A 7 -22.47 6.18 -12.19
CA GLY A 7 -22.06 7.12 -11.13
C GLY A 7 -21.24 6.51 -9.98
N GLY A 8 -21.02 5.19 -10.00
CA GLY A 8 -20.17 4.48 -9.04
C GLY A 8 -18.69 4.56 -9.39
N THR A 9 -17.84 4.40 -8.37
CA THR A 9 -16.37 4.40 -8.50
C THR A 9 -15.76 3.18 -7.85
N TYR A 10 -14.47 2.95 -8.12
CA TYR A 10 -13.67 1.93 -7.45
C TYR A 10 -13.63 2.12 -5.92
N PHE A 11 -13.78 3.34 -5.43
CA PHE A 11 -13.65 3.65 -4.00
C PHE A 11 -14.93 3.35 -3.22
N ASP A 12 -16.07 3.17 -3.89
CA ASP A 12 -17.35 2.88 -3.24
C ASP A 12 -17.30 1.58 -2.42
N GLY A 13 -17.69 1.69 -1.14
CA GLY A 13 -17.75 0.56 -0.20
C GLY A 13 -16.40 -0.02 0.20
N LYS A 14 -15.27 0.57 -0.24
CA LYS A 14 -13.92 0.11 0.14
C LYS A 14 -13.43 0.80 1.40
N LYS A 15 -12.70 0.04 2.21
CA LYS A 15 -11.96 0.57 3.35
C LYS A 15 -10.82 1.44 2.85
N SER A 16 -10.84 2.72 3.26
CA SER A 16 -9.86 3.70 2.82
C SER A 16 -8.78 3.93 3.88
N PHE A 17 -7.55 4.19 3.45
CA PHE A 17 -6.48 4.63 4.34
C PHE A 17 -6.81 5.95 5.04
N ALA A 18 -7.65 6.80 4.44
CA ALA A 18 -8.13 8.04 5.06
C ALA A 18 -9.02 7.79 6.30
N GLN A 19 -9.54 6.58 6.46
CA GLN A 19 -10.42 6.18 7.56
C GLN A 19 -9.70 5.34 8.62
N VAL A 20 -8.41 5.02 8.42
CA VAL A 20 -7.63 4.24 9.38
C VAL A 20 -7.39 5.09 10.63
N PRO A 21 -7.81 4.65 11.83
CA PRO A 21 -7.57 5.41 13.06
C PRO A 21 -6.07 5.53 13.34
N VAL A 22 -5.64 6.77 13.58
CA VAL A 22 -4.29 7.10 14.01
C VAL A 22 -4.38 7.92 15.30
N ASN A 23 -3.76 7.43 16.36
CA ASN A 23 -3.60 8.20 17.59
C ASN A 23 -2.29 8.98 17.54
N ASP A 24 -2.37 10.23 17.07
CA ASP A 24 -1.20 11.13 16.95
C ASP A 24 -0.55 11.47 18.32
N SER A 25 -1.24 11.24 19.44
CA SER A 25 -0.71 11.48 20.79
C SER A 25 0.10 10.30 21.36
N LYS A 26 0.09 9.14 20.70
CA LYS A 26 0.76 7.91 21.13
C LYS A 26 1.75 7.45 20.05
N ASP A 27 2.96 7.07 20.46
CA ASP A 27 3.95 6.39 19.60
C ASP A 27 4.30 7.09 18.27
N GLY A 28 4.18 8.43 18.21
CA GLY A 28 4.38 9.17 16.97
C GLY A 28 3.35 8.87 15.89
N GLY A 29 2.14 8.44 16.28
CA GLY A 29 1.03 8.10 15.39
C GLY A 29 0.65 6.63 15.46
N ALA A 30 0.15 6.13 16.59
CA ALA A 30 -0.23 4.72 16.73
C ALA A 30 -1.36 4.34 15.76
N ILE A 31 -1.11 3.39 14.85
CA ILE A 31 -2.02 3.01 13.76
C ILE A 31 -2.81 1.77 14.16
N SER A 32 -4.14 1.81 14.07
CA SER A 32 -4.96 0.63 14.34
C SER A 32 -4.66 -0.51 13.36
N THR A 33 -4.35 -1.70 13.89
CA THR A 33 -3.93 -2.85 13.08
C THR A 33 -5.06 -3.36 12.18
N THR A 34 -6.27 -3.49 12.71
CA THR A 34 -7.40 -4.10 11.96
C THR A 34 -7.75 -3.28 10.73
N GLU A 35 -8.02 -1.99 10.92
CA GLU A 35 -8.43 -1.06 9.87
C GLU A 35 -7.31 -0.84 8.85
N PHE A 36 -6.04 -0.82 9.30
CA PHE A 36 -4.91 -0.77 8.37
C PHE A 36 -4.87 -2.00 7.47
N LEU A 37 -5.02 -3.20 8.02
CA LEU A 37 -4.98 -4.44 7.23
C LEU A 37 -6.17 -4.53 6.28
N GLU A 38 -7.37 -4.10 6.71
CA GLU A 38 -8.54 -4.02 5.83
C GLU A 38 -8.31 -3.04 4.65
N ALA A 39 -7.73 -1.87 4.91
CA ALA A 39 -7.40 -0.90 3.86
C ALA A 39 -6.29 -1.42 2.92
N ALA A 40 -5.28 -2.09 3.46
CA ALA A 40 -4.21 -2.70 2.67
C ALA A 40 -4.73 -3.85 1.79
N GLU A 41 -5.64 -4.69 2.31
CA GLU A 41 -6.33 -5.72 1.55
C GLU A 41 -7.17 -5.11 0.41
N ALA A 42 -7.92 -4.04 0.70
CA ALA A 42 -8.72 -3.34 -0.31
C ALA A 42 -7.84 -2.78 -1.46
N LEU A 43 -6.68 -2.20 -1.13
CA LEU A 43 -5.70 -1.71 -2.10
C LEU A 43 -5.24 -2.80 -3.07
N THR A 44 -5.12 -4.05 -2.62
CA THR A 44 -4.65 -5.13 -3.52
C THR A 44 -5.54 -5.31 -4.76
N GLY A 45 -6.82 -4.92 -4.69
CA GLY A 45 -7.72 -4.92 -5.84
C GLY A 45 -7.35 -3.89 -6.92
N LEU A 46 -6.57 -2.85 -6.59
CA LEU A 46 -6.10 -1.86 -7.56
C LEU A 46 -5.11 -2.47 -8.56
N PHE A 47 -4.37 -3.50 -8.16
CA PHE A 47 -3.47 -4.22 -9.06
C PHE A 47 -4.23 -5.03 -10.12
N ASP A 48 -5.47 -5.43 -9.85
CA ASP A 48 -6.32 -6.04 -10.87
C ASP A 48 -6.75 -5.02 -11.94
N ILE A 49 -6.78 -3.73 -11.59
CA ILE A 49 -7.07 -2.62 -12.52
C ILE A 49 -5.81 -2.23 -13.32
N LEU A 50 -4.67 -2.18 -12.64
CA LEU A 50 -3.34 -1.88 -13.23
C LEU A 50 -2.82 -3.00 -14.12
N GLY A 51 -3.35 -4.22 -14.05
CA GLY A 51 -2.92 -5.31 -14.92
C GLY A 51 -2.80 -6.61 -14.14
N PRO A 52 -3.85 -7.44 -14.09
CA PRO A 52 -3.93 -8.57 -13.15
C PRO A 52 -2.82 -9.60 -13.37
N THR A 53 -2.40 -9.83 -14.62
CA THR A 53 -1.30 -10.76 -14.94
C THR A 53 0.06 -10.16 -14.60
N ALA A 54 0.29 -8.91 -14.99
CA ALA A 54 1.58 -8.24 -14.84
C ALA A 54 1.89 -7.89 -13.38
N PHE A 55 0.88 -7.49 -12.62
CA PHE A 55 1.02 -7.11 -11.21
C PHE A 55 0.75 -8.27 -10.23
N LYS A 56 0.50 -9.49 -10.73
CA LYS A 56 0.36 -10.69 -9.87
C LYS A 56 1.50 -10.84 -8.86
N PRO A 57 2.79 -10.66 -9.22
CA PRO A 57 3.88 -10.76 -8.23
C PRO A 57 3.77 -9.71 -7.13
N VAL A 58 3.40 -8.46 -7.47
CA VAL A 58 3.23 -7.35 -6.51
C VAL A 58 2.07 -7.64 -5.57
N LYS A 59 0.92 -8.05 -6.12
CA LYS A 59 -0.27 -8.43 -5.35
C LYS A 59 0.00 -9.59 -4.41
N SER A 60 0.71 -10.63 -4.88
CA SER A 60 1.09 -11.78 -4.05
C SER A 60 2.05 -11.42 -2.91
N ASP A 61 3.04 -10.57 -3.17
CA ASP A 61 3.97 -10.09 -2.14
C ASP A 61 3.23 -9.32 -1.04
N MET A 62 2.41 -8.33 -1.42
CA MET A 62 1.61 -7.56 -0.46
C MET A 62 0.63 -8.44 0.32
N GLY A 63 -0.07 -9.36 -0.35
CA GLY A 63 -0.97 -10.31 0.30
C GLY A 63 -0.26 -11.22 1.30
N GLY A 64 0.95 -11.70 0.98
CA GLY A 64 1.78 -12.48 1.90
C GLY A 64 2.19 -11.67 3.14
N ASN A 65 2.56 -10.41 2.97
CA ASN A 65 2.95 -9.54 4.08
C ASN A 65 1.78 -9.14 4.97
N ILE A 66 0.60 -8.86 4.38
CA ILE A 66 -0.66 -8.67 5.11
C ILE A 66 -0.95 -9.90 5.97
N LYS A 67 -0.84 -11.10 5.40
CA LYS A 67 -1.09 -12.36 6.12
C LYS A 67 -0.17 -12.51 7.34
N LYS A 68 1.12 -12.22 7.21
CA LYS A 68 2.08 -12.31 8.35
C LYS A 68 1.65 -11.42 9.51
N ILE A 69 1.22 -10.19 9.22
CA ILE A 69 0.76 -9.24 10.25
C ILE A 69 -0.56 -9.70 10.86
N ARG A 70 -1.50 -10.16 10.03
CA ARG A 70 -2.79 -10.70 10.47
C ARG A 70 -2.64 -11.94 11.36
N ASP A 71 -1.76 -12.86 10.99
CA ASP A 71 -1.48 -14.07 11.78
C ASP A 71 -0.97 -13.69 13.18
N ARG A 72 -0.06 -12.71 13.28
CA ARG A 72 0.42 -12.19 14.57
C ARG A 72 -0.66 -11.48 15.36
N GLN A 73 -1.51 -10.69 14.69
CA GLN A 73 -2.67 -10.06 15.32
C GLN A 73 -3.59 -11.09 15.95
N LEU A 74 -3.89 -12.19 15.25
CA LEU A 74 -4.76 -13.25 15.76
C LEU A 74 -4.11 -14.08 16.87
N GLU A 75 -2.78 -14.26 16.86
CA GLU A 75 -2.03 -14.94 17.92
C GLU A 75 -2.05 -14.14 19.24
N SER A 76 -2.06 -12.81 19.18
CA SER A 76 -2.02 -11.95 20.38
C SER A 76 -2.79 -10.64 20.20
N PRO A 77 -4.14 -10.66 20.15
CA PRO A 77 -4.95 -9.50 19.78
C PRO A 77 -4.77 -8.26 20.67
N VAL A 78 -4.66 -8.47 21.98
CA VAL A 78 -4.46 -7.39 22.97
C VAL A 78 -3.10 -6.71 22.79
N ASP A 79 -2.08 -7.48 22.41
CA ASP A 79 -0.72 -6.98 22.19
C ASP A 79 -0.53 -6.39 20.78
N ALA A 80 -1.58 -6.41 19.95
CA ALA A 80 -1.54 -6.09 18.54
C ALA A 80 -2.65 -5.12 18.10
N GLU A 81 -3.22 -4.35 19.04
CA GLU A 81 -4.23 -3.32 18.73
C GLU A 81 -3.69 -2.27 17.75
N THR A 82 -2.41 -1.91 17.89
CA THR A 82 -1.71 -1.01 16.98
C THR A 82 -0.53 -1.70 16.30
N LEU A 83 -0.17 -1.25 15.10
CA LEU A 83 0.96 -1.81 14.36
C LEU A 83 2.28 -1.65 15.14
N GLN A 84 2.44 -0.53 15.83
CA GLN A 84 3.61 -0.26 16.65
C GLN A 84 3.70 -1.23 17.85
N ASP A 85 2.60 -1.43 18.57
CA ASP A 85 2.55 -2.39 19.68
C ASP A 85 2.77 -3.82 19.19
N LEU A 86 2.16 -4.20 18.06
CA LEU A 86 2.34 -5.50 17.42
C LEU A 86 3.84 -5.79 17.19
N VAL A 87 4.56 -4.84 16.59
CA VAL A 87 6.00 -4.96 16.32
C VAL A 87 6.79 -5.08 17.62
N ARG A 88 6.61 -4.16 18.57
CA ARG A 88 7.36 -4.17 19.83
C ARG A 88 7.14 -5.47 20.59
N ASN A 89 5.91 -5.97 20.62
CA ASN A 89 5.55 -7.17 21.34
C ASN A 89 6.03 -8.44 20.62
N GLU A 90 6.03 -8.47 19.28
CA GLU A 90 6.65 -9.57 18.54
C GLU A 90 8.17 -9.65 18.81
N LEU A 91 8.88 -8.53 18.74
CA LEU A 91 10.34 -8.50 18.91
C LEU A 91 10.80 -8.95 20.30
N LYS A 92 10.00 -8.70 21.36
CA LYS A 92 10.25 -9.25 22.71
C LYS A 92 10.31 -10.78 22.74
N THR A 93 9.62 -11.45 21.81
CA THR A 93 9.62 -12.92 21.68
C THR A 93 10.79 -13.46 20.87
N LYS A 94 11.70 -12.59 20.39
CA LYS A 94 12.80 -12.91 19.46
C LYS A 94 12.32 -13.41 18.09
N LYS A 95 11.05 -13.24 17.76
CA LYS A 95 10.48 -13.41 16.42
C LYS A 95 10.40 -12.07 15.71
N HIS A 96 10.32 -12.07 14.38
CA HIS A 96 10.23 -10.86 13.56
C HIS A 96 9.48 -11.08 12.23
N ILE A 97 8.58 -12.07 12.18
CA ILE A 97 7.89 -12.47 10.94
C ILE A 97 6.91 -11.37 10.52
N ALA A 98 6.10 -10.87 11.45
CA ALA A 98 5.15 -9.80 11.20
C ALA A 98 5.86 -8.45 11.09
N THR A 99 6.92 -8.22 11.86
CA THR A 99 7.76 -7.02 11.80
C THR A 99 8.42 -6.88 10.43
N GLU A 100 9.03 -7.96 9.91
CA GLU A 100 9.54 -8.00 8.55
C GLU A 100 8.42 -7.84 7.51
N GLY A 101 7.27 -8.49 7.74
CA GLY A 101 6.08 -8.32 6.92
C GLY A 101 5.65 -6.86 6.81
N LEU A 102 5.58 -6.13 7.93
CA LEU A 102 5.22 -4.72 7.97
C LEU A 102 6.25 -3.85 7.24
N LEU A 103 7.55 -4.14 7.38
CA LEU A 103 8.59 -3.43 6.64
C LEU A 103 8.39 -3.54 5.12
N TRP A 104 8.19 -4.76 4.61
CA TRP A 104 7.99 -4.99 3.18
C TRP A 104 6.65 -4.44 2.68
N LEU A 105 5.58 -4.60 3.45
CA LEU A 105 4.28 -4.00 3.13
C LEU A 105 4.38 -2.48 3.06
N THR A 106 5.04 -1.83 4.01
CA THR A 106 5.26 -0.37 4.01
C THR A 106 5.97 0.09 2.75
N ARG A 107 7.00 -0.63 2.29
CA ARG A 107 7.71 -0.30 1.04
C ARG A 107 6.82 -0.46 -0.20
N GLY A 108 5.98 -1.50 -0.24
CA GLY A 108 5.02 -1.71 -1.33
C GLY A 108 3.91 -0.63 -1.37
N LEU A 109 3.45 -0.21 -0.18
CA LEU A 109 2.51 0.90 -0.03
C LEU A 109 3.13 2.23 -0.47
N ASP A 110 4.37 2.51 -0.09
CA ASP A 110 5.11 3.72 -0.49
C ASP A 110 5.32 3.78 -2.01
N PHE A 111 5.73 2.66 -2.61
CA PHE A 111 5.81 2.51 -4.07
C PHE A 111 4.49 2.86 -4.76
N THR A 112 3.37 2.35 -4.22
CA THR A 112 2.04 2.57 -4.79
C THR A 112 1.60 4.02 -4.62
N ALA A 113 1.81 4.60 -3.45
CA ALA A 113 1.49 5.99 -3.14
C ALA A 113 2.24 6.94 -4.09
N GLN A 114 3.56 6.80 -4.19
CA GLN A 114 4.38 7.66 -5.06
C GLN A 114 4.00 7.53 -6.54
N GLY A 115 3.80 6.29 -7.03
CA GLY A 115 3.46 6.06 -8.44
C GLY A 115 2.12 6.70 -8.84
N LEU A 116 1.10 6.52 -8.02
CA LEU A 116 -0.24 7.09 -8.27
C LEU A 116 -0.28 8.60 -8.03
N ARG A 117 0.37 9.10 -6.96
CA ARG A 117 0.46 10.53 -6.67
C ARG A 117 1.14 11.29 -7.81
N HIS A 118 2.23 10.74 -8.33
CA HIS A 118 2.92 11.32 -9.47
C HIS A 118 2.01 11.35 -10.71
N ASN A 119 1.35 10.24 -11.05
CA ASN A 119 0.48 10.19 -12.23
C ASN A 119 -0.78 11.06 -12.13
N LEU A 120 -1.27 11.28 -10.91
CA LEU A 120 -2.38 12.20 -10.64
C LEU A 120 -1.97 13.67 -10.85
N LYS A 121 -0.74 14.05 -10.48
CA LYS A 121 -0.22 15.42 -10.64
C LYS A 121 0.25 15.72 -12.07
N HIS A 122 0.65 14.70 -12.83
CA HIS A 122 1.21 14.83 -14.18
C HIS A 122 0.28 14.17 -15.21
N THR A 123 -0.75 14.91 -15.65
CA THR A 123 -1.80 14.39 -16.54
C THR A 123 -1.31 14.03 -17.94
N ASP A 124 -0.13 14.52 -18.32
CA ASP A 124 0.56 14.27 -19.59
C ASP A 124 1.45 13.02 -19.56
N GLN A 125 1.62 12.37 -18.40
CA GLN A 125 2.49 11.22 -18.26
C GLN A 125 1.77 9.88 -18.19
N GLU A 126 2.35 8.86 -18.83
CA GLU A 126 1.86 7.49 -18.72
C GLU A 126 2.17 6.86 -17.36
N LEU A 127 1.30 5.94 -16.93
CA LEU A 127 1.46 5.22 -15.65
C LEU A 127 2.81 4.50 -15.56
N SER A 128 3.27 3.93 -16.67
CA SER A 128 4.55 3.22 -16.71
C SER A 128 5.75 4.14 -16.39
N VAL A 129 5.66 5.44 -16.68
CA VAL A 129 6.70 6.42 -16.33
C VAL A 129 6.66 6.68 -14.83
N SER A 130 5.48 7.01 -14.30
CA SER A 130 5.29 7.33 -12.88
C SER A 130 5.66 6.17 -11.96
N PHE A 131 5.29 4.93 -12.31
CA PHE A 131 5.64 3.77 -11.51
C PHE A 131 7.14 3.40 -11.62
N ARG A 132 7.82 3.64 -12.75
CA ARG A 132 9.28 3.43 -12.84
C ARG A 132 10.05 4.37 -11.93
N GLU A 133 9.62 5.62 -11.85
CA GLU A 133 10.20 6.60 -10.92
C GLU A 133 9.98 6.19 -9.47
N ALA A 134 8.73 5.88 -9.10
CA ALA A 134 8.39 5.39 -7.77
C ALA A 134 9.20 4.15 -7.38
N TYR A 135 9.36 3.18 -8.31
CA TYR A 135 10.18 1.99 -8.07
C TYR A 135 11.63 2.34 -7.76
N GLY A 136 12.20 3.30 -8.49
CA GLY A 136 13.55 3.80 -8.27
C GLY A 136 13.75 4.36 -6.87
N GLY A 137 12.77 5.12 -6.37
CA GLY A 137 12.81 5.76 -5.05
C GLY A 137 12.46 4.85 -3.86
N THR A 138 11.86 3.68 -4.09
CA THR A 138 11.29 2.85 -3.01
C THR A 138 11.84 1.42 -2.97
N LEU A 139 11.37 0.54 -3.85
CA LEU A 139 11.64 -0.91 -3.80
C LEU A 139 12.96 -1.31 -4.47
N LYS A 140 13.42 -0.57 -5.50
CA LYS A 140 14.62 -0.93 -6.29
C LYS A 140 15.89 -1.14 -5.45
N PRO A 141 16.18 -0.34 -4.40
CA PRO A 141 17.35 -0.57 -3.55
C PRO A 141 17.28 -1.87 -2.75
N HIS A 142 16.08 -2.40 -2.51
CA HIS A 142 15.85 -3.58 -1.67
C HIS A 142 15.68 -4.87 -2.47
N HIS A 143 15.39 -4.79 -3.77
CA HIS A 143 15.22 -5.97 -4.62
C HIS A 143 16.56 -6.55 -5.09
N SER A 144 16.65 -7.88 -5.10
CA SER A 144 17.79 -8.60 -5.66
C SER A 144 17.87 -8.44 -7.19
N PHE A 145 19.00 -8.81 -7.78
CA PHE A 145 19.17 -8.80 -9.24
C PHE A 145 18.16 -9.69 -9.97
N ALA A 146 17.62 -10.72 -9.29
CA ALA A 146 16.60 -11.61 -9.84
C ALA A 146 15.18 -11.01 -9.77
N VAL A 147 14.89 -10.19 -8.75
CA VAL A 147 13.55 -9.59 -8.56
C VAL A 147 13.37 -8.30 -9.36
N LYS A 148 14.44 -7.53 -9.56
CA LYS A 148 14.40 -6.26 -10.33
C LYS A 148 13.75 -6.39 -11.73
N PRO A 149 14.08 -7.41 -12.56
CA PRO A 149 13.47 -7.58 -13.88
C PRO A 149 11.95 -7.85 -13.81
N VAL A 150 11.48 -8.59 -12.81
CA VAL A 150 10.05 -8.91 -12.64
C VAL A 150 9.24 -7.63 -12.44
N PHE A 151 9.69 -6.73 -11.56
CA PHE A 151 9.04 -5.45 -11.33
C PHE A 151 9.17 -4.51 -12.53
N SER A 152 10.32 -4.53 -13.22
CA SER A 152 10.49 -3.76 -14.46
C SER A 152 9.48 -4.15 -15.55
N LEU A 153 9.20 -5.45 -15.67
CA LEU A 153 8.19 -5.95 -16.59
C LEU A 153 6.79 -5.54 -16.16
N ALA A 154 6.46 -5.65 -14.86
CA ALA A 154 5.17 -5.25 -14.32
C ALA A 154 4.84 -3.77 -14.64
N MET A 155 5.79 -2.87 -14.41
CA MET A 155 5.62 -1.43 -14.71
C MET A 155 5.55 -1.15 -16.21
N SER A 156 6.24 -1.93 -17.03
CA SER A 156 6.16 -1.80 -18.50
C SER A 156 4.81 -2.26 -19.04
N ALA A 157 4.09 -3.08 -18.27
CA ALA A 157 2.76 -3.56 -18.57
C ALA A 157 1.64 -2.77 -17.87
N CYS A 158 1.94 -1.62 -17.24
CA CYS A 158 0.91 -0.68 -16.82
C CYS A 158 0.01 -0.33 -18.02
N PRO A 159 -1.32 -0.20 -17.84
CA PRO A 159 -2.22 0.27 -18.88
C PRO A 159 -1.88 1.70 -19.26
N TYR A 160 -2.41 2.14 -20.41
CA TYR A 160 -2.46 3.56 -20.70
C TYR A 160 -3.20 4.29 -19.59
N ARG A 161 -2.73 5.50 -19.27
CA ARG A 161 -3.31 6.36 -18.24
C ARG A 161 -4.83 6.47 -18.39
N LYS A 162 -5.30 6.78 -19.60
CA LYS A 162 -6.74 6.95 -19.89
C LYS A 162 -7.57 5.71 -19.51
N ASP A 163 -7.05 4.50 -19.76
CA ASP A 163 -7.78 3.26 -19.56
C ASP A 163 -7.81 2.90 -18.07
N PHE A 164 -6.76 3.25 -17.31
CA PHE A 164 -6.75 3.11 -15.87
C PHE A 164 -7.80 3.99 -15.20
N TYR A 165 -7.81 5.29 -15.49
CA TYR A 165 -8.78 6.21 -14.87
C TYR A 165 -10.22 5.92 -15.29
N ALA A 166 -10.46 5.49 -16.53
CA ALA A 166 -11.78 5.03 -16.96
C ALA A 166 -12.25 3.78 -16.19
N LYS A 167 -11.34 2.87 -15.84
CA LYS A 167 -11.66 1.70 -15.00
C LYS A 167 -11.91 2.05 -13.54
N LEU A 168 -11.53 3.23 -13.06
CA LEU A 168 -11.83 3.67 -11.70
C LEU A 168 -13.27 4.22 -11.56
N GLY A 169 -13.94 4.56 -12.66
CA GLY A 169 -15.31 5.07 -12.67
C GLY A 169 -15.53 6.07 -13.80
N ASP A 170 -16.80 6.27 -14.16
CA ASP A 170 -17.16 7.08 -15.32
C ASP A 170 -17.21 8.59 -14.96
N ASP A 171 -17.48 8.93 -13.69
CA ASP A 171 -17.42 10.29 -13.15
C ASP A 171 -15.97 10.67 -12.82
N GLN A 172 -15.26 11.18 -13.83
CA GLN A 172 -13.85 11.52 -13.71
C GLN A 172 -13.56 12.59 -12.64
N PRO A 173 -14.33 13.68 -12.50
CA PRO A 173 -14.18 14.61 -11.37
C PRO A 173 -14.25 13.94 -10.00
N ARG A 174 -15.24 13.06 -9.79
CA ARG A 174 -15.38 12.31 -8.54
C ARG A 174 -14.22 11.35 -8.31
N VAL A 175 -13.83 10.58 -9.35
CA VAL A 175 -12.68 9.67 -9.29
C VAL A 175 -11.40 10.39 -8.89
N HIS A 176 -11.12 11.57 -9.46
CA HIS A 176 -9.92 12.33 -9.13
C HIS A 176 -9.94 12.83 -7.68
N LYS A 177 -11.09 13.31 -7.21
CA LYS A 177 -11.28 13.74 -5.82
C LYS A 177 -11.06 12.59 -4.84
N GLU A 178 -11.74 11.46 -5.06
CA GLU A 178 -11.66 10.30 -4.15
C GLU A 178 -10.27 9.65 -4.17
N LEU A 179 -9.61 9.57 -5.33
CA LEU A 179 -8.23 9.11 -5.42
C LEU A 179 -7.27 10.06 -4.67
N ASP A 180 -7.47 11.37 -4.78
CA ASP A 180 -6.66 12.35 -4.06
C ASP A 180 -6.79 12.20 -2.54
N GLU A 181 -8.02 12.12 -2.03
CA GLU A 181 -8.33 11.91 -0.61
C GLU A 181 -7.78 10.56 -0.11
N TRP A 182 -7.94 9.49 -0.90
CA TRP A 182 -7.39 8.18 -0.59
C TRP A 182 -5.86 8.20 -0.52
N LEU A 183 -5.20 8.89 -1.46
CA LEU A 183 -3.74 9.04 -1.47
C LEU A 183 -3.25 9.84 -0.27
N GLN A 184 -3.92 10.93 0.11
CA GLN A 184 -3.55 11.70 1.31
C GLN A 184 -3.53 10.83 2.57
N GLY A 185 -4.56 9.97 2.74
CA GLY A 185 -4.61 9.02 3.84
C GLY A 185 -3.48 7.99 3.79
N LEU A 186 -3.23 7.40 2.62
CA LEU A 186 -2.14 6.45 2.43
C LEU A 186 -0.76 7.07 2.70
N GLU A 187 -0.53 8.28 2.21
CA GLU A 187 0.71 9.04 2.40
C GLU A 187 0.96 9.34 3.89
N LYS A 188 -0.08 9.73 4.65
CA LYS A 188 0.03 9.92 6.11
C LYS A 188 0.49 8.63 6.80
N ILE A 189 -0.17 7.51 6.50
CA ILE A 189 0.16 6.20 7.09
C ILE A 189 1.57 5.75 6.71
N VAL A 190 1.95 5.87 5.44
CA VAL A 190 3.28 5.51 4.95
C VAL A 190 4.36 6.37 5.63
N ALA A 191 4.13 7.67 5.82
CA ALA A 191 5.09 8.55 6.49
C ALA A 191 5.34 8.14 7.95
N ILE A 192 4.28 7.80 8.69
CA ILE A 192 4.36 7.30 10.06
C ILE A 192 5.14 5.97 10.10
N LEU A 193 4.76 5.01 9.26
CA LEU A 193 5.40 3.69 9.22
C LEU A 193 6.86 3.75 8.74
N ASN A 194 7.18 4.58 7.75
CA ASN A 194 8.56 4.78 7.32
C ASN A 194 9.45 5.36 8.42
N THR A 195 8.89 6.21 9.28
CA THR A 195 9.59 6.73 10.46
C THR A 195 9.76 5.64 11.51
N PHE A 196 8.68 4.94 11.86
CA PHE A 196 8.68 3.90 12.87
C PHE A 196 9.59 2.71 12.51
N THR A 197 9.49 2.18 11.29
CA THR A 197 10.27 1.02 10.81
C THR A 197 11.77 1.28 10.69
N LYS A 198 12.21 2.54 10.74
CA LYS A 198 13.62 2.96 10.82
C LYS A 198 14.09 3.25 12.25
N SER A 199 13.16 3.31 13.21
CA SER A 199 13.49 3.51 14.62
C SER A 199 14.16 2.27 15.22
N LYS A 200 14.88 2.46 16.34
CA LYS A 200 15.51 1.36 17.08
C LYS A 200 14.49 0.33 17.59
N GLU A 201 13.27 0.76 17.89
CA GLU A 201 12.20 -0.09 18.43
C GLU A 201 11.67 -1.12 17.42
N ALA A 202 11.92 -0.90 16.12
CA ALA A 202 11.47 -1.78 15.04
C ALA A 202 12.63 -2.54 14.37
N GLN A 203 13.86 -2.46 14.89
CA GLN A 203 15.00 -3.22 14.38
C GLN A 203 15.15 -4.56 15.11
N TRP A 204 15.54 -5.61 14.37
CA TRP A 204 15.78 -6.96 14.89
C TRP A 204 17.16 -7.51 14.54
N LYS A 205 18.06 -6.63 14.09
CA LYS A 205 19.45 -6.93 13.75
C LYS A 205 20.40 -6.30 14.74
#